data_AF-A0A1Q7YG85-F1
#
_entry.id   AF-A0A1Q7YG85-F1
#
_cell.length_a   1.000
_cell.length_b   1.000
_cell.length_c   1.000
_cell.angle_alpha   90.00
_cell.angle_beta   90.00
_cell.angle_gamma   90.00
#
_symmetry.space_group_name_H-M   'P 1'
#
loop_
_entity.id
_entity.type
_entity.pdbx_description
1 polymer ?
#
loop_
_entity_poly.entity_id
_entity_poly.type
_entity_poly.pdbx_seq_one_letter_code
_entity_poly.pdbx_strand_id
1 'polypeptide(L)'
;MTEAIGWFKGQFRTAIQASIQDTPFSVDLLTAIAMQETYYIWGDFYQRLPVAEVLKLCVGDTLDTPNRIAFPKNKSELLQEPKGDQMFALAREALESLGPYSSRYHEVATFNPNKFCHGFGIFQYDIQFFKTNPDYFLEKRWCDFDACLAVCVQELKAALRRTYSSGKITLTDEEMVYVAIAYNRGSVNFPRGFKQGYRDESGKYYGEHIWEYLQLAKSVP
;
A
#
# COMPACT_ATOMS: atom_id res chain seq x y z
N MET A 1 -6.49 13.56 -10.22
CA MET A 1 -5.36 12.61 -10.39
C MET A 1 -4.02 13.32 -10.52
N THR A 2 -3.81 14.19 -11.52
CA THR A 2 -2.56 14.98 -11.67
C THR A 2 -2.25 15.87 -10.46
N GLU A 3 -3.26 16.54 -9.91
CA GLU A 3 -3.11 17.35 -8.68
C GLU A 3 -2.68 16.50 -7.48
N ALA A 4 -3.24 15.30 -7.33
CA ALA A 4 -2.89 14.37 -6.25
C ALA A 4 -1.46 13.85 -6.37
N ILE A 5 -1.01 13.54 -7.60
CA ILE A 5 0.38 13.21 -7.90
C ILE A 5 1.30 14.37 -7.55
N GLY A 6 0.93 15.60 -7.95
CA GLY A 6 1.69 16.80 -7.65
C GLY A 6 1.79 17.05 -6.14
N TRP A 7 0.69 16.84 -5.41
CA TRP A 7 0.66 16.92 -3.96
C TRP A 7 1.59 15.87 -3.33
N PHE A 8 1.47 14.60 -3.70
CA PHE A 8 2.29 13.52 -3.15
C PHE A 8 3.77 13.79 -3.36
N LYS A 9 4.16 14.16 -4.58
CA LYS A 9 5.55 14.54 -4.90
C LYS A 9 6.00 15.77 -4.13
N GLY A 10 5.14 16.78 -4.01
CA GLY A 10 5.43 18.00 -3.27
C GLY A 10 5.71 17.76 -1.79
N GLN A 11 5.02 16.80 -1.17
CA GLN A 11 5.25 16.45 0.24
C GLN A 11 6.47 15.53 0.43
N PHE A 12 6.65 14.55 -0.46
CA PHE A 12 7.46 13.37 -0.13
C PHE A 12 8.68 13.14 -1.03
N ARG A 13 8.86 13.92 -2.10
CA ARG A 13 9.96 13.72 -3.05
C ARG A 13 11.33 13.62 -2.39
N THR A 14 11.65 14.53 -1.48
CA THR A 14 12.97 14.60 -0.86
C THR A 14 13.27 13.33 -0.07
N ALA A 15 12.32 12.87 0.75
CA ALA A 15 12.45 11.62 1.50
C ALA A 15 12.58 10.40 0.58
N ILE A 16 11.79 10.36 -0.51
CA ILE A 16 11.87 9.30 -1.52
C ILE A 16 13.25 9.28 -2.17
N GLN A 17 13.73 10.42 -2.67
CA GLN A 17 15.04 10.53 -3.34
C GLN A 17 16.18 10.06 -2.43
N ALA A 18 16.18 10.48 -1.16
CA ALA A 18 17.17 10.04 -0.20
C ALA A 18 17.13 8.52 0.02
N SER A 19 15.94 7.94 0.14
CA SER A 19 15.77 6.51 0.42
C SER A 19 16.10 5.58 -0.76
N ILE A 20 16.03 6.09 -1.98
CA ILE A 20 16.22 5.30 -3.21
C ILE A 20 17.55 5.56 -3.92
N GLN A 21 18.43 6.43 -3.39
CA GLN A 21 19.65 6.89 -4.06
C GLN A 21 20.50 5.75 -4.67
N ASP A 22 20.62 4.62 -3.98
CA ASP A 22 21.41 3.46 -4.40
C ASP A 22 20.55 2.30 -4.93
N THR A 23 19.41 2.64 -5.53
CA THR A 23 18.45 1.66 -6.08
C THR A 23 18.04 2.08 -7.49
N PRO A 24 17.58 1.15 -8.34
CA PRO A 24 17.11 1.50 -9.68
C PRO A 24 15.68 2.09 -9.68
N PHE A 25 15.10 2.39 -8.51
CA PHE A 25 13.75 2.91 -8.39
C PHE A 25 13.73 4.42 -8.67
N SER A 26 12.53 4.94 -8.93
CA SER A 26 12.30 6.35 -9.20
C SER A 26 11.22 6.92 -8.28
N VAL A 27 11.21 8.23 -8.11
CA VAL A 27 10.10 8.93 -7.44
C VAL A 27 8.77 8.64 -8.14
N ASP A 28 8.80 8.50 -9.47
CA ASP A 28 7.60 8.20 -10.26
C ASP A 28 7.04 6.81 -9.99
N LEU A 29 7.90 5.79 -9.82
CA LEU A 29 7.48 4.45 -9.44
C LEU A 29 6.82 4.45 -8.05
N LEU A 30 7.47 5.08 -7.06
CA LEU A 30 6.92 5.15 -5.70
C LEU A 30 5.61 5.95 -5.68
N THR A 31 5.50 7.00 -6.49
CA THR A 31 4.26 7.73 -6.68
C THR A 31 3.19 6.83 -7.27
N ALA A 32 3.49 6.10 -8.35
CA ALA A 32 2.54 5.18 -8.99
C ALA A 32 2.04 4.10 -8.04
N ILE A 33 2.91 3.56 -7.17
CA ILE A 33 2.53 2.61 -6.12
C ILE A 33 1.62 3.29 -5.09
N ALA A 34 1.98 4.46 -4.54
CA ALA A 34 1.11 5.17 -3.59
C ALA A 34 -0.29 5.48 -4.19
N MET A 35 -0.34 5.85 -5.47
CA MET A 35 -1.60 6.04 -6.18
C MET A 35 -2.40 4.73 -6.24
N GLN A 36 -1.78 3.64 -6.65
CA GLN A 36 -2.46 2.36 -6.80
C GLN A 36 -2.89 1.75 -5.46
N GLU A 37 -2.06 1.86 -4.41
CA GLU A 37 -2.29 1.19 -3.14
C GLU A 37 -3.31 1.92 -2.27
N THR A 38 -3.34 3.26 -2.27
CA THR A 38 -4.16 4.00 -1.27
C THR A 38 -4.86 5.26 -1.76
N TYR A 39 -4.70 5.70 -3.01
CA TYR A 39 -5.35 6.94 -3.46
C TYR A 39 -6.86 6.92 -3.33
N TYR A 40 -7.49 5.75 -3.48
CA TYR A 40 -8.93 5.59 -3.28
C TYR A 40 -9.40 5.94 -1.86
N ILE A 41 -8.48 6.09 -0.90
CA ILE A 41 -8.73 6.56 0.46
C ILE A 41 -8.30 8.01 0.59
N TRP A 42 -7.00 8.31 0.47
CA TRP A 42 -6.49 9.65 0.76
C TRP A 42 -6.85 10.70 -0.30
N GLY A 43 -7.22 10.26 -1.51
CA GLY A 43 -7.70 11.13 -2.59
C GLY A 43 -8.90 11.98 -2.18
N ASP A 44 -9.71 11.50 -1.23
CA ASP A 44 -10.90 12.22 -0.76
C ASP A 44 -10.56 13.37 0.20
N PHE A 45 -9.40 13.35 0.86
CA PHE A 45 -9.12 14.26 1.99
C PHE A 45 -7.74 14.94 1.99
N TYR A 46 -6.84 14.62 1.06
CA TYR A 46 -5.49 15.21 1.03
C TYR A 46 -5.44 16.74 0.89
N GLN A 47 -6.46 17.35 0.28
CA GLN A 47 -6.57 18.81 0.15
C GLN A 47 -7.18 19.50 1.37
N ARG A 48 -7.81 18.73 2.28
CA ARG A 48 -8.62 19.25 3.38
C ARG A 48 -8.01 18.98 4.76
N LEU A 49 -7.11 18.00 4.84
CA LEU A 49 -6.47 17.58 6.08
C LEU A 49 -4.98 17.89 6.07
N PRO A 50 -4.37 18.15 7.24
CA PRO A 50 -2.92 18.16 7.39
C PRO A 50 -2.31 16.83 6.96
N VAL A 51 -1.11 16.84 6.39
CA VAL A 51 -0.40 15.64 5.89
C VAL A 51 -0.32 14.53 6.95
N ALA A 52 -0.07 14.87 8.21
CA ALA A 52 -0.03 13.89 9.30
C ALA A 52 -1.37 13.18 9.52
N GLU A 53 -2.50 13.88 9.38
CA GLU A 53 -3.83 13.25 9.45
C GLU A 53 -4.12 12.41 8.21
N VAL A 54 -3.65 12.84 7.04
CA VAL A 54 -3.76 12.04 5.82
C VAL A 54 -3.05 10.69 6.00
N LEU A 55 -1.81 10.68 6.49
CA LEU A 55 -1.03 9.46 6.68
C LEU A 55 -1.66 8.49 7.69
N LYS A 56 -2.21 8.99 8.80
CA LYS A 56 -2.94 8.17 9.79
C LYS A 56 -4.11 7.42 9.17
N LEU A 57 -4.80 8.07 8.23
CA LEU A 57 -5.98 7.55 7.55
C LEU A 57 -5.65 6.72 6.30
N CYS A 58 -4.37 6.56 5.93
CA CYS A 58 -3.95 5.63 4.88
C CYS A 58 -4.02 4.17 5.37
N VAL A 59 -5.15 3.76 5.92
CA VAL A 59 -5.47 2.41 6.40
C VAL A 59 -6.70 1.95 5.64
N GLY A 60 -6.75 0.67 5.29
CA GLY A 60 -7.74 0.21 4.32
C GLY A 60 -7.96 -1.29 4.35
N ASP A 61 -8.76 -1.73 3.38
CA ASP A 61 -9.14 -3.12 3.13
C ASP A 61 -9.67 -3.86 4.37
N THR A 62 -10.98 -4.09 4.42
CA THR A 62 -11.60 -4.70 5.60
C THR A 62 -11.59 -6.22 5.52
N LEU A 63 -11.02 -6.86 6.53
CA LEU A 63 -11.02 -8.31 6.70
C LEU A 63 -12.18 -8.76 7.60
N ASP A 64 -12.99 -9.72 7.13
CA ASP A 64 -13.73 -10.73 7.92
C ASP A 64 -14.57 -11.68 7.03
N THR A 65 -14.10 -12.02 5.81
CA THR A 65 -14.77 -13.00 4.94
C THR A 65 -13.81 -14.14 4.60
N PRO A 66 -14.27 -15.40 4.54
CA PRO A 66 -13.45 -16.61 4.65
C PRO A 66 -12.54 -16.92 3.46
N ASN A 67 -12.42 -16.00 2.50
CA ASN A 67 -11.73 -16.25 1.23
C ASN A 67 -10.25 -15.83 1.25
N ARG A 68 -9.76 -15.26 2.35
CA ARG A 68 -8.35 -14.93 2.51
C ARG A 68 -7.55 -16.19 2.86
N ILE A 69 -6.44 -16.41 2.17
CA ILE A 69 -5.50 -17.52 2.44
C ILE A 69 -4.39 -17.04 3.39
N ALA A 70 -3.90 -15.82 3.19
CA ALA A 70 -2.86 -15.21 4.01
C ALA A 70 -3.34 -14.94 5.44
N PHE A 71 -2.41 -15.00 6.39
CA PHE A 71 -2.69 -14.61 7.77
C PHE A 71 -3.07 -13.12 7.88
N PRO A 72 -3.88 -12.71 8.87
CA PRO A 72 -4.93 -13.53 9.48
C PRO A 72 -6.06 -13.70 8.46
N LYS A 73 -6.74 -14.83 8.49
CA LYS A 73 -7.93 -15.13 7.67
C LYS A 73 -9.17 -14.47 8.24
N ASN A 74 -9.20 -14.27 9.55
CA ASN A 74 -10.29 -13.66 10.31
C ASN A 74 -9.78 -13.22 11.69
N LYS A 75 -10.66 -12.60 12.47
CA LYS A 75 -10.36 -12.16 13.85
C LYS A 75 -9.86 -13.29 14.74
N SER A 76 -10.49 -14.48 14.67
CA SER A 76 -10.14 -15.60 15.54
C SER A 76 -8.69 -16.04 15.36
N GLU A 77 -8.21 -16.10 14.11
CA GLU A 77 -6.81 -16.42 13.85
C GLU A 77 -5.86 -15.31 14.31
N LEU A 78 -6.23 -14.03 14.15
CA LEU A 78 -5.42 -12.92 14.67
C LEU A 78 -5.25 -13.01 16.18
N LEU A 79 -6.33 -13.32 16.92
CA LEU A 79 -6.32 -13.43 18.39
C LEU A 79 -5.47 -14.59 18.92
N GLN A 80 -5.07 -15.55 18.07
CA GLN A 80 -4.16 -16.63 18.46
C GLN A 80 -2.68 -16.22 18.43
N GLU A 81 -2.35 -15.08 17.79
CA GLU A 81 -0.99 -14.58 17.77
C GLU A 81 -0.66 -13.77 19.05
N PRO A 82 0.61 -13.74 19.47
CA PRO A 82 1.06 -12.85 20.54
C PRO A 82 0.65 -11.40 20.27
N LYS A 83 -0.01 -10.77 21.25
CA LYS A 83 -0.58 -9.41 21.14
C LYS A 83 -1.62 -9.24 20.03
N GLY A 84 -2.24 -10.33 19.58
CA GLY A 84 -3.28 -10.31 18.54
C GLY A 84 -4.54 -9.55 18.96
N ASP A 85 -4.86 -9.54 20.25
CA ASP A 85 -5.92 -8.72 20.85
C ASP A 85 -5.65 -7.21 20.68
N GLN A 86 -4.42 -6.78 20.97
CA GLN A 86 -3.99 -5.39 20.78
C GLN A 86 -4.03 -5.02 19.31
N MET A 87 -3.54 -5.90 18.43
CA MET A 87 -3.57 -5.68 16.98
C MET A 87 -4.99 -5.57 16.44
N PHE A 88 -5.91 -6.44 16.89
CA PHE A 88 -7.32 -6.36 16.51
C PHE A 88 -7.94 -5.03 16.95
N ALA A 89 -7.73 -4.62 18.20
CA ALA A 89 -8.27 -3.36 18.72
C ALA A 89 -7.77 -2.15 17.90
N LEU A 90 -6.49 -2.14 17.58
CA LEU A 90 -5.87 -1.08 16.79
C LEU A 90 -6.35 -1.08 15.32
N ALA A 91 -6.44 -2.24 14.69
CA ALA A 91 -6.95 -2.37 13.32
C ALA A 91 -8.44 -2.01 13.23
N ARG A 92 -9.17 -2.21 14.33
CA ARG A 92 -10.56 -1.83 14.47
C ARG A 92 -10.74 -0.33 14.67
N GLU A 93 -9.94 0.28 15.54
CA GLU A 93 -9.87 1.74 15.74
C GLU A 93 -9.54 2.46 14.42
N ALA A 94 -8.60 1.91 13.64
CA ALA A 94 -8.24 2.40 12.32
C ALA A 94 -9.43 2.41 11.34
N LEU A 95 -10.19 1.31 11.28
CA LEU A 95 -11.42 1.22 10.48
C LEU A 95 -12.47 2.25 10.91
N GLU A 96 -12.69 2.40 12.22
CA GLU A 96 -13.65 3.36 12.76
C GLU A 96 -13.27 4.81 12.45
N SER A 97 -11.97 5.11 12.45
CA SER A 97 -11.42 6.44 12.14
C SER A 97 -11.63 6.87 10.69
N LEU A 98 -11.85 5.94 9.76
CA LEU A 98 -12.24 6.25 8.38
C LEU A 98 -13.71 6.64 8.24
N GLY A 99 -14.56 6.26 9.19
CA GLY A 99 -16.01 6.45 9.11
C GLY A 99 -16.45 7.89 8.83
N PRO A 100 -15.88 8.93 9.48
CA PRO A 100 -16.21 10.32 9.18
C PRO A 100 -15.93 10.77 7.74
N TYR A 101 -15.08 10.04 7.01
CA TYR A 101 -14.64 10.40 5.66
C TYR A 101 -15.23 9.49 4.58
N SER A 102 -15.80 8.34 4.95
CA SER A 102 -16.34 7.37 4.01
C SER A 102 -17.54 6.63 4.60
N SER A 103 -18.71 6.83 4.00
CA SER A 103 -19.95 6.13 4.39
C SER A 103 -19.78 4.61 4.32
N ARG A 104 -19.04 4.10 3.33
CA ARG A 104 -18.73 2.67 3.19
C ARG A 104 -18.00 2.13 4.42
N TYR A 105 -16.94 2.82 4.88
CA TYR A 105 -16.20 2.38 6.06
C TYR A 105 -17.02 2.57 7.35
N HIS A 106 -17.82 3.63 7.45
CA HIS A 106 -18.75 3.85 8.56
C HIS A 106 -19.77 2.71 8.70
N GLU A 107 -20.41 2.30 7.60
CA GLU A 107 -21.35 1.18 7.60
C GLU A 107 -20.67 -0.13 7.99
N VAL A 108 -19.49 -0.40 7.42
CA VAL A 108 -18.74 -1.62 7.75
C VAL A 108 -18.39 -1.65 9.23
N ALA A 109 -17.88 -0.55 9.78
CA ALA A 109 -17.61 -0.44 11.20
C ALA A 109 -18.89 -0.66 12.02
N THR A 110 -19.97 0.05 11.72
CA THR A 110 -21.21 0.02 12.51
C THR A 110 -21.85 -1.37 12.57
N PHE A 111 -21.92 -2.07 11.43
CA PHE A 111 -22.70 -3.31 11.31
C PHE A 111 -21.87 -4.59 11.42
N ASN A 112 -20.53 -4.51 11.39
CA ASN A 112 -19.67 -5.69 11.40
C ASN A 112 -18.59 -5.55 12.49
N PRO A 113 -18.88 -5.89 13.77
CA PRO A 113 -17.97 -5.66 14.89
C PRO A 113 -16.69 -6.51 14.84
N ASN A 114 -16.66 -7.54 13.99
CA ASN A 114 -15.49 -8.39 13.78
C ASN A 114 -14.66 -7.98 12.56
N LYS A 115 -15.10 -7.00 11.75
CA LYS A 115 -14.31 -6.45 10.65
C LYS A 115 -13.28 -5.44 11.16
N PHE A 116 -12.09 -5.50 10.56
CA PHE A 116 -10.96 -4.62 10.86
C PHE A 116 -10.11 -4.38 9.60
N CYS A 117 -9.33 -3.30 9.57
CA CYS A 117 -8.41 -3.02 8.46
C CYS A 117 -7.27 -4.04 8.42
N HIS A 118 -6.82 -4.38 7.21
CA HIS A 118 -5.67 -5.26 7.02
C HIS A 118 -4.55 -4.63 6.18
N GLY A 119 -4.79 -3.49 5.52
CA GLY A 119 -3.76 -2.69 4.86
C GLY A 119 -3.40 -1.45 5.68
N PHE A 120 -2.10 -1.21 5.91
CA PHE A 120 -1.61 -0.12 6.77
C PHE A 120 -0.56 0.76 6.07
N GLY A 121 -0.81 2.06 6.05
CA GLY A 121 0.09 3.08 5.51
C GLY A 121 -0.14 3.36 4.03
N ILE A 122 0.48 4.43 3.54
CA ILE A 122 0.29 4.94 2.17
C ILE A 122 0.71 3.94 1.07
N PHE A 123 1.49 2.91 1.41
CA PHE A 123 1.88 1.81 0.52
C PHE A 123 1.18 0.47 0.83
N GLN A 124 0.13 0.48 1.67
CA GLN A 124 -0.66 -0.68 2.13
C GLN A 124 0.17 -1.88 2.61
N TYR A 125 1.01 -1.67 3.64
CA TYR A 125 1.70 -2.79 4.27
C TYR A 125 0.68 -3.72 4.95
N ASP A 126 0.65 -4.97 4.52
CA ASP A 126 -0.40 -5.91 4.90
C ASP A 126 -0.14 -6.52 6.30
N ILE A 127 -1.20 -6.62 7.10
CA ILE A 127 -1.19 -7.17 8.47
C ILE A 127 -0.66 -8.61 8.56
N GLN A 128 -0.55 -9.34 7.45
CA GLN A 128 0.09 -10.66 7.42
C GLN A 128 1.50 -10.62 8.03
N PHE A 129 2.18 -9.47 7.90
CA PHE A 129 3.52 -9.25 8.42
C PHE A 129 3.55 -8.93 9.92
N PHE A 130 2.41 -8.85 10.60
CA PHE A 130 2.35 -8.70 12.06
C PHE A 130 3.13 -9.80 12.78
N LYS A 131 3.20 -11.01 12.20
CA LYS A 131 4.00 -12.13 12.72
C LYS A 131 5.50 -11.84 12.78
N THR A 132 6.01 -11.03 11.86
CA THR A 132 7.45 -10.79 11.67
C THR A 132 7.86 -9.36 12.01
N ASN A 133 6.92 -8.44 12.04
CA ASN A 133 7.15 -7.01 12.29
C ASN A 133 5.99 -6.41 13.12
N PRO A 134 5.71 -6.92 14.32
CA PRO A 134 4.58 -6.46 15.13
C PRO A 134 4.71 -4.99 15.53
N ASP A 135 5.92 -4.51 15.77
CA ASP A 135 6.17 -3.15 16.26
C ASP A 135 5.80 -2.08 15.22
N TYR A 136 5.91 -2.37 13.91
CA TYR A 136 5.42 -1.46 12.87
C TYR A 136 3.94 -1.12 13.08
N PHE A 137 3.14 -2.11 13.48
CA PHE A 137 1.73 -1.92 13.72
C PHE A 137 1.48 -1.38 15.14
N LEU A 138 2.01 -2.02 16.18
CA LEU A 138 1.68 -1.64 17.56
C LEU A 138 2.14 -0.22 17.93
N GLU A 139 3.20 0.28 17.29
CA GLU A 139 3.69 1.66 17.48
C GLU A 139 3.08 2.65 16.47
N LYS A 140 2.08 2.23 15.69
CA LYS A 140 1.40 3.04 14.67
C LYS A 140 2.36 3.65 13.63
N ARG A 141 3.45 2.95 13.29
CA ARG A 141 4.50 3.47 12.37
C ARG A 141 3.98 3.76 10.96
N TRP A 142 2.84 3.20 10.56
CA TRP A 142 2.20 3.55 9.29
C TRP A 142 1.72 5.01 9.20
N CYS A 143 1.65 5.72 10.33
CA CYS A 143 1.32 7.15 10.36
C CYS A 143 2.53 8.03 9.98
N ASP A 144 3.73 7.45 9.95
CA ASP A 144 4.98 8.11 9.60
C ASP A 144 5.38 7.72 8.17
N PHE A 145 5.66 8.73 7.34
CA PHE A 145 5.97 8.49 5.94
C PHE A 145 7.31 7.77 5.75
N ASP A 146 8.33 8.12 6.53
CA ASP A 146 9.66 7.54 6.40
C ASP A 146 9.65 6.07 6.81
N ALA A 147 8.90 5.71 7.85
CA ALA A 147 8.69 4.33 8.25
C ALA A 147 7.93 3.52 7.17
N CYS A 148 6.89 4.09 6.56
CA CYS A 148 6.20 3.47 5.42
C CYS A 148 7.14 3.25 4.24
N LEU A 149 7.93 4.28 3.91
CA LEU A 149 8.86 4.28 2.79
C LEU A 149 9.98 3.25 2.98
N ALA A 150 10.53 3.14 4.19
CA ALA A 150 11.56 2.15 4.50
C ALA A 150 11.07 0.72 4.23
N VAL A 151 9.86 0.40 4.67
CA VAL A 151 9.24 -0.92 4.42
C VAL A 151 8.97 -1.12 2.93
N CYS A 152 8.38 -0.14 2.25
CA CYS A 152 8.09 -0.21 0.82
C CYS A 152 9.36 -0.43 -0.02
N VAL A 153 10.44 0.31 0.26
CA VAL A 153 11.72 0.17 -0.45
C VAL A 153 12.35 -1.21 -0.18
N GLN A 154 12.25 -1.74 1.05
CA GLN A 154 12.72 -3.09 1.36
C GLN A 154 11.96 -4.16 0.56
N GLU A 155 10.64 -4.06 0.52
CA GLU A 155 9.76 -4.95 -0.25
C GLU A 155 10.04 -4.86 -1.76
N LEU A 156 10.22 -3.65 -2.29
CA LEU A 156 10.59 -3.43 -3.69
C LEU A 156 11.96 -4.01 -4.04
N LYS A 157 12.97 -3.88 -3.15
CA LYS A 157 14.27 -4.55 -3.33
C LYS A 157 14.11 -6.07 -3.39
N ALA A 158 13.24 -6.64 -2.56
CA ALA A 158 12.93 -8.07 -2.60
C ALA A 158 12.19 -8.45 -3.90
N ALA A 159 11.23 -7.64 -4.33
CA ALA A 159 10.50 -7.83 -5.60
C ALA A 159 11.45 -7.78 -6.80
N LEU A 160 12.35 -6.80 -6.86
CA LEU A 160 13.39 -6.68 -7.89
C LEU A 160 14.23 -7.95 -8.00
N ARG A 161 14.67 -8.50 -6.86
CA ARG A 161 15.42 -9.77 -6.83
C ARG A 161 14.59 -10.94 -7.33
N ARG A 162 13.29 -11.02 -7.00
CA ARG A 162 12.40 -12.08 -7.52
C ARG A 162 12.15 -11.93 -9.03
N THR A 163 12.10 -10.71 -9.53
CA THR A 163 11.82 -10.41 -10.95
C THR A 163 13.05 -10.66 -11.84
N TYR A 164 14.26 -10.29 -11.38
CA TYR A 164 15.48 -10.32 -12.20
C TYR A 164 16.69 -11.00 -11.53
N SER A 165 16.45 -11.87 -10.54
CA SER A 165 17.38 -12.83 -9.90
C SER A 165 18.65 -12.30 -9.21
N SER A 166 19.18 -11.10 -9.51
CA SER A 166 20.32 -10.52 -8.76
C SER A 166 20.68 -9.04 -9.03
N GLY A 167 19.85 -8.25 -9.73
CA GLY A 167 19.98 -6.79 -9.66
C GLY A 167 20.29 -6.13 -10.99
N LYS A 168 19.25 -5.53 -11.54
CA LYS A 168 19.42 -4.41 -12.47
C LYS A 168 19.75 -3.16 -11.66
N ILE A 169 20.73 -2.40 -12.12
CA ILE A 169 21.10 -1.10 -11.57
C ILE A 169 20.31 0.05 -12.21
N THR A 170 19.63 -0.22 -13.32
CA THR A 170 18.68 0.67 -13.99
C THR A 170 17.46 -0.13 -14.42
N LEU A 171 16.29 0.49 -14.42
CA LEU A 171 15.04 -0.11 -14.90
C LEU A 171 14.45 0.76 -15.99
N THR A 172 13.96 0.15 -17.06
CA THR A 172 13.02 0.83 -17.97
C THR A 172 11.65 0.97 -17.28
N ASP A 173 10.77 1.82 -17.81
CA ASP A 173 9.40 1.96 -17.28
C ASP A 173 8.68 0.61 -17.22
N GLU A 174 8.79 -0.22 -18.27
CA GLU A 174 8.17 -1.55 -18.32
C GLU A 174 8.73 -2.47 -17.22
N GLU A 175 10.04 -2.42 -16.99
CA GLU A 175 10.68 -3.21 -15.94
C GLU A 175 10.27 -2.76 -14.53
N MET A 176 10.06 -1.45 -14.33
CA MET A 176 9.49 -0.93 -13.09
C MET A 176 8.08 -1.49 -12.85
N VAL A 177 7.25 -1.60 -13.88
CA VAL A 177 5.91 -2.21 -13.76
C VAL A 177 6.02 -3.68 -13.38
N TYR A 178 6.94 -4.45 -13.97
CA TYR A 178 7.14 -5.85 -13.58
C TYR A 178 7.64 -6.01 -12.13
N VAL A 179 8.47 -5.08 -11.65
CA VAL A 179 8.86 -5.04 -10.22
C VAL A 179 7.65 -4.73 -9.33
N ALA A 180 6.80 -3.76 -9.70
CA ALA A 180 5.59 -3.45 -8.95
C ALA A 180 4.58 -4.61 -8.95
N ILE A 181 4.43 -5.34 -10.06
CA ILE A 181 3.63 -6.58 -10.10
C ILE A 181 4.20 -7.60 -9.10
N ALA A 182 5.51 -7.81 -9.09
CA ALA A 182 6.14 -8.74 -8.15
C ALA A 182 6.07 -8.25 -6.68
N TYR A 183 5.99 -6.94 -6.45
CA TYR A 183 5.67 -6.34 -5.15
C TYR A 183 4.26 -6.73 -4.71
N ASN A 184 3.25 -6.50 -5.55
CA ASN A 184 1.84 -6.76 -5.23
C ASN A 184 1.49 -8.24 -5.05
N ARG A 185 1.96 -9.12 -5.95
CA ARG A 185 1.54 -10.54 -5.98
C ARG A 185 2.68 -11.54 -5.76
N GLY A 186 3.85 -11.08 -5.36
CA GLY A 186 5.02 -11.92 -5.05
C GLY A 186 5.83 -12.41 -6.25
N SER A 187 5.29 -12.42 -7.47
CA SER A 187 6.00 -12.88 -8.68
C SER A 187 5.47 -12.25 -9.97
N VAL A 188 6.27 -12.29 -11.04
CA VAL A 188 5.88 -11.86 -12.38
C VAL A 188 5.80 -13.05 -13.34
N ASN A 189 4.86 -12.99 -14.29
CA ASN A 189 4.78 -13.87 -15.46
C ASN A 189 4.92 -13.01 -16.72
N PHE A 190 6.14 -12.87 -17.26
CA PHE A 190 6.42 -11.97 -18.40
C PHE A 190 5.50 -12.19 -19.62
N PRO A 191 5.20 -13.42 -20.06
CA PRO A 191 4.24 -13.65 -21.16
C PRO A 191 2.86 -13.01 -20.99
N ARG A 192 2.42 -12.73 -19.76
CA ARG A 192 1.12 -12.07 -19.50
C ARG A 192 1.17 -10.54 -19.61
N GLY A 193 2.34 -9.95 -19.84
CA GLY A 193 2.53 -8.50 -19.85
C GLY A 193 1.98 -7.86 -18.57
N PHE A 194 1.27 -6.73 -18.69
CA PHE A 194 0.73 -6.01 -17.54
C PHE A 194 -0.61 -6.56 -17.00
N LYS A 195 -1.19 -7.58 -17.63
CA LYS A 195 -2.47 -8.20 -17.20
C LYS A 195 -2.30 -9.17 -16.03
N GLN A 196 -1.78 -8.63 -14.91
CA GLN A 196 -1.39 -9.36 -13.71
C GLN A 196 -1.71 -8.56 -12.44
N GLY A 197 -1.92 -9.29 -11.34
CA GLY A 197 -2.41 -8.75 -10.06
C GLY A 197 -3.93 -8.72 -9.99
N TYR A 198 -4.48 -7.98 -9.03
CA TYR A 198 -5.94 -7.81 -8.90
C TYR A 198 -6.51 -7.19 -10.18
N ARG A 199 -7.66 -7.71 -10.63
CA ARG A 199 -8.43 -7.18 -11.74
C ARG A 199 -9.66 -6.50 -11.17
N ASP A 200 -9.80 -5.21 -11.42
CA ASP A 200 -10.94 -4.45 -10.92
C ASP A 200 -12.22 -4.70 -11.72
N GLU A 201 -13.31 -4.06 -11.30
CA GLU A 201 -14.63 -4.16 -11.93
C GLU A 201 -14.67 -3.59 -13.36
N SER A 202 -13.77 -2.66 -13.70
CA SER A 202 -13.61 -2.15 -15.07
C SER A 202 -12.91 -3.17 -15.99
N GLY A 203 -12.34 -4.22 -15.40
CA GLY A 203 -11.64 -5.29 -16.08
C GLY A 203 -10.15 -5.03 -16.26
N LYS A 204 -9.62 -3.96 -15.66
CA LYS A 204 -8.21 -3.56 -15.74
C LYS A 204 -7.41 -4.17 -14.58
N TYR A 205 -6.18 -4.59 -14.88
CA TYR A 205 -5.30 -5.24 -13.93
C TYR A 205 -4.39 -4.24 -13.20
N TYR A 206 -3.94 -4.62 -12.00
CA TYR A 206 -2.95 -3.88 -11.21
C TYR A 206 -1.75 -3.40 -12.05
N GLY A 207 -1.15 -4.28 -12.84
CA GLY A 207 0.00 -3.90 -13.69
C GLY A 207 -0.34 -2.82 -14.72
N GLU A 208 -1.56 -2.84 -15.29
CA GLU A 208 -2.02 -1.83 -16.24
C GLU A 208 -2.25 -0.48 -15.52
N HIS A 209 -2.73 -0.50 -14.27
CA HIS A 209 -2.84 0.72 -13.47
C HIS A 209 -1.48 1.31 -13.11
N ILE A 210 -0.53 0.48 -12.68
CA ILE A 210 0.83 0.95 -12.40
C ILE A 210 1.45 1.60 -13.64
N TRP A 211 1.30 1.00 -14.82
CA TRP A 211 1.79 1.60 -16.06
C TRP A 211 1.22 3.01 -16.27
N GLU A 212 -0.10 3.16 -16.19
CA GLU A 212 -0.75 4.46 -16.40
C GLU A 212 -0.34 5.49 -15.34
N TYR A 213 -0.30 5.11 -14.06
CA TYR A 213 0.14 6.03 -13.01
C TYR A 213 1.60 6.40 -13.13
N LEU A 214 2.47 5.48 -13.57
CA LEU A 214 3.89 5.76 -13.82
C LEU A 214 4.05 6.79 -14.95
N GLN A 215 3.35 6.60 -16.07
CA GLN A 215 3.39 7.56 -17.18
C GLN A 215 2.84 8.94 -16.76
N LEU A 216 1.75 8.95 -16.00
CA LEU A 216 1.17 10.19 -15.48
C LEU A 216 2.12 10.87 -14.47
N ALA A 217 2.73 10.11 -13.57
CA ALA A 217 3.70 10.62 -12.61
C ALA A 217 4.86 11.32 -13.32
N LYS A 218 5.42 10.73 -14.37
CA LYS A 218 6.49 11.34 -15.18
C LYS A 218 6.10 12.68 -15.83
N SER A 219 4.82 12.88 -16.10
CA SER A 219 4.30 14.13 -16.67
C SER A 219 4.11 15.25 -15.64
N VAL A 220 4.13 14.92 -14.34
CA VAL A 220 3.91 15.87 -13.25
C VAL A 220 5.26 16.17 -12.55
N PRO A 221 5.68 17.44 -12.46
CA PRO A 221 7.01 17.82 -11.99
C PRO A 221 7.44 17.35 -10.61
#